data_AF-A0A0B5BKD1-F1
#
_entry.id   AF-A0A0B5BKD1-F1
#
_cell.length_a   1.000
_cell.length_b   1.000
_cell.length_c   1.000
_cell.angle_alpha   90.00
_cell.angle_beta   90.00
_cell.angle_gamma   90.00
#
_symmetry.space_group_name_H-M   'P 1'
#
loop_
_entity.id
_entity.type
_entity.pdbx_description
1 polymer ?
#
loop_
_entity_poly.entity_id
_entity_poly.type
_entity_poly.pdbx_seq_one_letter_code
_entity_poly.pdbx_strand_id
1 'polypeptide(L)'
;MSEEKPEKLNNYRALIQRVDALCQRIEARFADQIVCRKGCSDCCRHLSLFPVEGAALAEAVAALPPAEAEQIRSKARQASSDGPCPLLADGACLLYAARPLICRTHGMPLITAADGERRIDFCPLNFQGVPSLPGDAVIDLDRLNEILTAVNALFIAPDADHERASQRVTIADALRGGT
;
A
#
# COMPACT_ATOMS: atom_id res chain seq x y z
N MET A 1 -11.65 -19.86 15.92
CA MET A 1 -11.90 -18.58 15.21
C MET A 1 -10.65 -18.00 14.53
N SER A 2 -9.50 -18.69 14.49
CA SER A 2 -8.27 -18.16 13.86
C SER A 2 -8.10 -18.54 12.37
N GLU A 3 -8.81 -19.56 11.87
CA GLU A 3 -8.68 -20.04 10.47
C GLU A 3 -9.50 -19.23 9.45
N GLU A 4 -10.54 -18.51 9.89
CA GLU A 4 -11.46 -17.79 8.99
C GLU A 4 -10.89 -16.45 8.48
N LYS A 5 -9.92 -15.87 9.19
CA LYS A 5 -9.28 -14.59 8.86
C LYS A 5 -8.21 -14.73 7.75
N PRO A 6 -7.34 -15.76 7.78
CA PRO A 6 -6.39 -16.05 6.71
C PRO A 6 -7.05 -16.24 5.35
N GLU A 7 -8.17 -16.95 5.26
CA GLU A 7 -8.85 -17.20 3.97
C GLU A 7 -9.43 -15.92 3.37
N LYS A 8 -9.94 -14.99 4.19
CA LYS A 8 -10.54 -13.73 3.74
C LYS A 8 -9.55 -12.77 3.07
N LEU A 9 -8.25 -12.92 3.33
CA LEU A 9 -7.19 -12.10 2.71
C LEU A 9 -6.66 -12.67 1.39
N ASN A 10 -7.09 -13.85 0.94
CA ASN A 10 -6.51 -14.51 -0.23
C ASN A 10 -6.59 -13.66 -1.51
N ASN A 11 -7.74 -13.02 -1.76
CA ASN A 11 -7.91 -12.12 -2.91
C ASN A 11 -6.95 -10.92 -2.86
N TYR A 12 -6.75 -10.37 -1.66
CA TYR A 12 -5.82 -9.26 -1.45
C TYR A 12 -4.36 -9.70 -1.63
N ARG A 13 -3.97 -10.86 -1.07
CA ARG A 13 -2.61 -11.40 -1.25
C ARG A 13 -2.33 -11.70 -2.73
N ALA A 14 -3.29 -12.25 -3.46
CA ALA A 14 -3.16 -12.49 -4.90
C ALA A 14 -3.01 -11.18 -5.70
N LEU A 15 -3.77 -10.13 -5.35
CA LEU A 15 -3.60 -8.79 -5.93
C LEU A 15 -2.19 -8.25 -5.67
N ILE A 16 -1.74 -8.28 -4.41
CA ILE A 16 -0.42 -7.79 -4.02
C ILE A 16 0.70 -8.54 -4.75
N GLN A 17 0.63 -9.87 -4.88
CA GLN A 17 1.61 -10.65 -5.63
C GLN A 17 1.70 -10.22 -7.10
N ARG A 18 0.56 -9.91 -7.75
CA ARG A 18 0.53 -9.44 -9.14
C ARG A 18 1.12 -8.04 -9.28
N VAL A 19 0.81 -7.15 -8.32
CA VAL A 19 1.36 -5.79 -8.27
C VAL A 19 2.87 -5.83 -8.04
N ASP A 20 3.34 -6.65 -7.11
CA ASP A 20 4.77 -6.84 -6.83
C ASP A 20 5.51 -7.34 -8.08
N ALA A 21 4.97 -8.35 -8.76
CA ALA A 21 5.57 -8.87 -9.98
C ALA A 21 5.63 -7.81 -11.09
N LEU A 22 4.62 -6.92 -11.20
CA LEU A 22 4.63 -5.80 -12.14
C LEU A 22 5.71 -4.77 -11.76
N CYS A 23 5.74 -4.34 -10.50
CA CYS A 23 6.73 -3.38 -10.01
C CYS A 23 8.16 -3.92 -10.19
N GLN A 24 8.41 -5.18 -9.87
CA GLN A 24 9.72 -5.82 -10.05
C GLN A 24 10.17 -5.84 -11.52
N ARG A 25 9.26 -6.05 -12.47
CA ARG A 25 9.60 -5.97 -13.90
C ARG A 25 9.98 -4.55 -14.32
N ILE A 26 9.28 -3.55 -13.81
CA ILE A 26 9.58 -2.13 -14.08
C ILE A 26 10.94 -1.77 -13.44
N GLU A 27 11.13 -2.12 -12.17
CA GLU A 27 12.38 -1.94 -11.43
C GLU A 27 13.57 -2.58 -12.16
N ALA A 28 13.44 -3.82 -12.63
CA ALA A 28 14.50 -4.50 -13.37
C ALA A 28 14.83 -3.82 -14.71
N ARG A 29 13.81 -3.31 -15.42
CA ARG A 29 13.98 -2.64 -16.72
C ARG A 29 14.61 -1.26 -16.59
N PHE A 30 14.35 -0.56 -15.49
CA PHE A 30 14.77 0.82 -15.24
C PHE A 30 15.66 0.94 -14.00
N ALA A 31 16.49 -0.07 -13.74
CA ALA A 31 17.28 -0.17 -12.51
C ALA A 31 18.20 1.04 -12.28
N ASP A 32 18.75 1.60 -13.36
CA ASP A 32 19.61 2.79 -13.33
C ASP A 32 18.82 4.11 -13.20
N GLN A 33 17.49 4.05 -13.33
CA GLN A 33 16.61 5.22 -13.32
C GLN A 33 15.63 5.22 -12.14
N ILE A 34 15.59 4.16 -11.33
CA ILE A 34 14.72 4.08 -10.14
C ILE A 34 15.58 4.10 -8.89
N VAL A 35 15.41 5.14 -8.07
CA VAL A 35 16.11 5.30 -6.80
C VAL A 35 15.28 4.83 -5.60
N CYS A 36 13.97 4.65 -5.80
CA CYS A 36 13.05 4.18 -4.77
C CYS A 36 13.39 2.75 -4.31
N ARG A 37 13.67 2.58 -3.02
CA ARG A 37 13.94 1.28 -2.36
C ARG A 37 13.70 1.40 -0.86
N LYS A 38 13.84 0.29 -0.11
CA LYS A 38 13.85 0.35 1.36
C LYS A 38 14.94 1.35 1.81
N GLY A 39 14.55 2.34 2.62
CA GLY A 39 15.41 3.46 3.00
C GLY A 39 15.10 4.77 2.29
N CYS A 40 14.26 4.78 1.24
CA CYS A 40 13.68 6.01 0.70
C CYS A 40 12.39 6.35 1.47
N SER A 41 12.37 7.50 2.16
CA SER A 41 11.31 7.86 3.10
C SER A 41 10.67 9.23 2.88
N ASP A 42 11.10 10.00 1.87
CA ASP A 42 10.65 11.38 1.67
C ASP A 42 9.14 11.50 1.46
N CYS A 43 8.55 10.51 0.79
CA CYS A 43 7.10 10.40 0.54
C CYS A 43 6.33 9.66 1.65
N CYS A 44 6.99 9.21 2.72
CA CYS A 44 6.37 8.36 3.73
C CYS A 44 5.46 9.20 4.66
N ARG A 45 4.15 9.13 4.42
CA ARG A 45 3.12 9.87 5.15
C ARG A 45 2.10 8.94 5.77
N HIS A 46 1.38 9.45 6.77
CA HIS A 46 0.27 8.72 7.36
C HIS A 46 -0.92 8.74 6.38
N LEU A 47 -1.24 7.56 5.83
CA LEU A 47 -2.29 7.40 4.83
C LEU A 47 -3.51 6.70 5.42
N SER A 48 -4.65 6.87 4.75
CA SER A 48 -5.84 6.05 4.93
C SER A 48 -5.89 4.96 3.88
N LEU A 49 -6.34 3.77 4.26
CA LEU A 49 -6.34 2.53 3.48
C LEU A 49 -7.74 1.92 3.45
N PHE A 50 -7.96 0.95 2.57
CA PHE A 50 -9.14 0.09 2.69
C PHE A 50 -9.03 -0.87 3.89
N PRO A 51 -10.16 -1.27 4.50
CA PRO A 51 -10.20 -2.25 5.60
C PRO A 51 -9.42 -3.53 5.33
N VAL A 52 -9.46 -4.06 4.11
CA VAL A 52 -8.69 -5.26 3.73
C VAL A 52 -7.16 -5.06 3.85
N GLU A 53 -6.66 -3.87 3.48
CA GLU A 53 -5.24 -3.52 3.61
C GLU A 53 -4.86 -3.33 5.08
N GLY A 54 -5.73 -2.67 5.86
CA GLY A 54 -5.55 -2.51 7.30
C GLY A 54 -5.51 -3.85 8.04
N ALA A 55 -6.40 -4.77 7.68
CA ALA A 55 -6.42 -6.12 8.23
C ALA A 55 -5.14 -6.90 7.90
N ALA A 56 -4.62 -6.76 6.68
CA ALA A 56 -3.34 -7.36 6.29
C ALA A 56 -2.15 -6.77 7.07
N LEU A 57 -2.14 -5.46 7.32
CA LEU A 57 -1.14 -4.83 8.19
C LEU A 57 -1.21 -5.35 9.63
N ALA A 58 -2.42 -5.45 10.19
CA ALA A 58 -2.64 -5.97 11.53
C ALA A 58 -2.18 -7.43 11.66
N GLU A 59 -2.44 -8.27 10.65
CA GLU A 59 -1.96 -9.66 10.60
C GLU A 59 -0.42 -9.69 10.56
N ALA A 60 0.20 -8.85 9.74
CA ALA A 60 1.66 -8.77 9.67
C ALA A 60 2.29 -8.36 11.01
N VAL A 61 1.68 -7.43 11.75
CA VAL A 61 2.14 -7.06 13.11
C VAL A 61 1.94 -8.20 14.10
N ALA A 62 0.82 -8.93 14.01
CA ALA A 62 0.55 -10.05 14.92
C ALA A 62 1.55 -11.22 14.73
N ALA A 63 2.18 -11.33 13.56
CA ALA A 63 3.20 -12.33 13.27
C ALA A 63 4.62 -11.95 13.75
N LEU A 64 4.83 -10.71 14.22
CA LEU A 64 6.12 -10.26 14.74
C LEU A 64 6.36 -10.70 16.19
N PRO A 65 7.62 -10.70 16.66
CA PRO A 65 7.92 -10.83 18.09
C PRO A 65 7.16 -9.80 18.93
N PRO A 66 6.70 -10.15 20.16
CA PRO A 66 5.85 -9.25 20.96
C PRO A 66 6.44 -7.86 21.20
N ALA A 67 7.76 -7.76 21.37
CA ALA A 67 8.45 -6.48 21.56
C ALA A 67 8.39 -5.58 20.31
N GLU A 68 8.60 -6.16 19.12
CA GLU A 68 8.53 -5.44 17.85
C GLU A 68 7.09 -5.02 17.52
N ALA A 69 6.13 -5.92 17.76
CA ALA A 69 4.71 -5.61 17.61
C ALA A 69 4.27 -4.47 18.53
N GLU A 70 4.72 -4.46 19.78
CA GLU A 70 4.41 -3.40 20.73
C GLU A 70 5.07 -2.07 20.38
N GLN A 71 6.30 -2.09 19.85
CA GLN A 71 6.95 -0.89 19.32
C GLN A 71 6.09 -0.26 18.22
N ILE A 72 5.59 -1.05 17.26
CA ILE A 72 4.72 -0.56 16.19
C ILE A 72 3.41 0.00 16.74
N ARG A 73 2.74 -0.73 17.65
CA ARG A 73 1.48 -0.30 18.29
C ARG A 73 1.65 1.01 19.06
N SER A 74 2.76 1.16 19.78
CA SER A 74 3.09 2.38 20.51
C SER A 74 3.24 3.58 19.57
N LYS A 75 3.95 3.42 18.46
CA LYS A 75 4.06 4.46 17.42
C LYS A 75 2.70 4.80 16.79
N ALA A 76 1.87 3.80 16.52
CA ALA A 76 0.52 3.99 15.99
C ALA A 76 -0.40 4.76 16.96
N ARG A 77 -0.27 4.56 18.26
CA ARG A 77 -1.02 5.35 19.27
C ARG A 77 -0.59 6.81 19.31
N GLN A 78 0.69 7.10 19.04
CA GLN A 78 1.27 8.45 19.07
C GLN A 78 1.21 9.19 17.73
N ALA A 79 0.74 8.54 16.67
CA ALA A 79 0.75 9.09 15.32
C ALA A 79 -0.30 10.21 15.15
N SER A 80 0.10 11.28 14.47
CA SER A 80 -0.79 12.33 13.98
C SER A 80 -1.29 12.00 12.57
N SER A 81 -2.50 12.42 12.21
CA SER A 81 -3.08 12.26 10.86
C SER A 81 -2.22 12.92 9.77
N ASP A 82 -1.62 14.07 10.06
CA ASP A 82 -0.80 14.83 9.09
C ASP A 82 0.71 14.53 9.25
N GLY A 83 1.04 13.55 10.08
CA GLY A 83 2.41 13.19 10.42
C GLY A 83 3.10 12.25 9.44
N PRO A 84 4.37 11.89 9.72
CA PRO A 84 5.03 10.78 9.05
C PRO A 84 4.26 9.48 9.31
N CYS A 85 4.43 8.50 8.42
CA CYS A 85 3.83 7.17 8.61
C CYS A 85 4.23 6.58 9.97
N PRO A 86 3.30 5.98 10.73
CA PRO A 86 3.62 5.33 12.02
C PRO A 86 4.60 4.15 11.89
N LEU A 87 4.71 3.57 10.69
CA LEU A 87 5.66 2.48 10.39
C LEU A 87 7.06 2.98 10.02
N LEU A 88 7.30 4.29 9.91
CA LEU A 88 8.62 4.83 9.59
C LEU A 88 9.50 4.88 10.84
N ALA A 89 10.65 4.19 10.82
CA ALA A 89 11.68 4.25 11.85
C ALA A 89 13.06 4.29 11.18
N ASP A 90 13.91 5.24 11.59
CA ASP A 90 15.29 5.37 11.10
C ASP A 90 15.39 5.32 9.56
N GLY A 91 14.48 6.02 8.87
CA GLY A 91 14.42 6.08 7.40
C GLY A 91 13.86 4.83 6.72
N ALA A 92 13.46 3.79 7.45
CA ALA A 92 12.94 2.54 6.90
C ALA A 92 11.54 2.21 7.43
N CYS A 93 10.75 1.52 6.59
CA CYS A 93 9.47 0.97 7.02
C CYS A 93 9.69 -0.28 7.88
N LEU A 94 9.09 -0.31 9.07
CA LEU A 94 9.07 -1.44 10.00
C LEU A 94 8.33 -2.67 9.44
N LEU A 95 7.43 -2.47 8.48
CA LEU A 95 6.66 -3.53 7.80
C LEU A 95 6.83 -3.49 6.27
N TYR A 96 8.07 -3.30 5.79
CA TYR A 96 8.33 -3.07 4.36
C TYR A 96 7.75 -4.17 3.44
N ALA A 97 7.78 -5.43 3.86
CA ALA A 97 7.24 -6.56 3.09
C ALA A 97 5.70 -6.60 3.05
N ALA A 98 5.03 -6.01 4.04
CA ALA A 98 3.56 -5.96 4.15
C ALA A 98 2.99 -4.61 3.71
N ARG A 99 3.76 -3.78 3.00
CA ARG A 99 3.33 -2.46 2.52
C ARG A 99 1.97 -2.53 1.80
N PRO A 100 1.06 -1.57 2.03
CA PRO A 100 -0.20 -1.45 1.28
C PRO A 100 0.04 -1.22 -0.21
N LEU A 101 -1.02 -1.35 -1.01
CA LEU A 101 -0.94 -1.25 -2.47
C LEU A 101 -0.37 0.09 -2.93
N ILE A 102 -0.86 1.19 -2.35
CA ILE A 102 -0.37 2.54 -2.66
C ILE A 102 1.14 2.68 -2.38
N CYS A 103 1.64 2.07 -1.30
CA CYS A 103 3.06 2.14 -0.95
C CYS A 103 3.98 1.29 -1.85
N ARG A 104 3.41 0.38 -2.65
CA ARG A 104 4.14 -0.45 -3.62
C ARG A 104 4.25 0.22 -4.98
N THR A 105 3.18 0.89 -5.40
CA THR A 105 3.13 1.57 -6.69
C THR A 105 3.68 3.00 -6.62
N HIS A 106 3.73 3.61 -5.43
CA HIS A 106 4.26 4.96 -5.29
C HIS A 106 5.71 5.05 -5.76
N GLY A 107 5.98 6.03 -6.63
CA GLY A 107 7.26 6.24 -7.28
C GLY A 107 7.41 5.52 -8.63
N MET A 108 6.58 4.51 -8.93
CA MET A 108 6.48 3.93 -10.27
C MET A 108 5.72 4.87 -11.22
N PRO A 109 5.82 4.69 -12.55
CA PRO A 109 4.99 5.41 -13.49
C PRO A 109 3.54 4.98 -13.35
N LEU A 110 2.69 5.92 -12.93
CA LEU A 110 1.27 5.74 -12.76
C LEU A 110 0.54 6.57 -13.79
N ILE A 111 -0.45 5.99 -14.47
CA ILE A 111 -1.38 6.73 -15.31
C ILE A 111 -2.74 6.80 -14.63
N THR A 112 -3.33 7.98 -14.65
CA THR A 112 -4.66 8.25 -14.11
C THR A 112 -5.40 9.23 -15.01
N ALA A 113 -6.71 9.08 -15.11
CA ALA A 113 -7.60 10.00 -15.78
C ALA A 113 -8.08 11.08 -14.79
N ALA A 114 -7.68 12.33 -15.02
CA ALA A 114 -8.15 13.49 -14.28
C ALA A 114 -8.70 14.53 -15.27
N ASP A 115 -9.89 15.06 -15.02
CA ASP A 115 -10.54 16.09 -15.85
C ASP A 115 -10.68 15.72 -17.34
N GLY A 116 -10.84 14.43 -17.64
CA GLY A 116 -10.94 13.91 -19.01
C GLY A 116 -9.59 13.73 -19.73
N GLU A 117 -8.47 14.04 -19.07
CA GLU A 117 -7.12 13.85 -19.58
C GLU A 117 -6.40 12.71 -18.86
N ARG A 118 -5.60 11.93 -19.60
CA ARG A 118 -4.70 10.95 -18.98
C ARG A 118 -3.36 11.60 -18.66
N ARG A 119 -2.96 11.52 -17.40
CA ARG A 119 -1.68 12.04 -16.91
C ARG A 119 -0.83 10.93 -16.35
N ILE A 120 0.47 10.98 -16.65
CA ILE A 120 1.47 10.07 -16.10
C ILE A 120 2.20 10.82 -14.99
N ASP A 121 2.27 10.22 -13.82
CA ASP A 121 3.00 10.73 -12.66
C ASP A 121 3.98 9.67 -12.12
N PHE A 122 5.09 10.11 -11.54
CA PHE A 122 6.09 9.28 -10.88
C PHE A 122 6.98 10.14 -9.98
N CYS A 123 7.79 9.51 -9.14
CA CYS A 123 8.72 10.25 -8.27
C CYS A 123 9.66 11.14 -9.11
N PRO A 124 9.84 12.43 -8.79
CA PRO A 124 10.73 13.33 -9.55
C PRO A 124 12.22 12.93 -9.50
N LEU A 125 12.58 12.02 -8.59
CA LEU A 125 13.92 11.44 -8.50
C LEU A 125 14.09 10.21 -9.40
N ASN A 126 12.99 9.59 -9.84
CA ASN A 126 13.00 8.48 -10.77
C ASN A 126 12.92 8.97 -12.22
N PHE A 127 13.34 8.13 -13.16
CA PHE A 127 13.22 8.34 -14.61
C PHE A 127 13.88 9.62 -15.13
N GLN A 128 14.85 10.16 -14.38
CA GLN A 128 15.61 11.32 -14.83
C GLN A 128 16.35 11.00 -16.13
N GLY A 129 16.19 11.88 -17.13
CA GLY A 129 16.77 11.70 -18.46
C GLY A 129 16.08 10.65 -19.34
N VAL A 130 14.94 10.09 -18.93
CA VAL A 130 14.15 9.16 -19.75
C VAL A 130 13.19 9.95 -20.65
N PRO A 131 13.32 9.90 -21.98
CA PRO A 131 12.52 10.73 -22.89
C PRO A 131 11.07 10.22 -23.04
N SER A 132 10.85 8.92 -22.91
CA SER A 132 9.53 8.31 -22.99
C SER A 132 9.50 6.97 -22.25
N LEU A 133 8.32 6.62 -21.75
CA LEU A 133 8.05 5.35 -21.10
C LEU A 133 7.23 4.44 -22.01
N PRO A 134 7.59 3.16 -22.15
CA PRO A 134 6.78 2.20 -22.87
C PRO A 134 5.49 1.94 -22.09
N GLY A 135 4.37 1.74 -22.78
CA GLY A 135 3.06 1.62 -22.13
C GLY A 135 2.93 0.44 -21.16
N ASP A 136 3.72 -0.63 -21.34
CA ASP A 136 3.76 -1.79 -20.45
C ASP A 136 4.52 -1.52 -19.13
N ALA A 137 5.23 -0.39 -19.04
CA ALA A 137 5.88 0.09 -17.83
C ALA A 137 5.08 1.17 -17.09
N VAL A 138 3.86 1.45 -17.53
CA VAL A 138 2.97 2.43 -16.90
C VAL A 138 1.80 1.70 -16.25
N ILE A 139 1.64 1.90 -14.94
CA ILE A 139 0.62 1.25 -14.13
C ILE A 139 -0.66 2.09 -14.22
N ASP A 140 -1.75 1.48 -14.68
CA ASP A 140 -3.09 2.08 -14.67
C ASP A 140 -3.63 2.13 -13.22
N LEU A 141 -3.58 3.32 -12.62
CA LEU A 141 -3.94 3.52 -11.23
C LEU A 141 -5.46 3.42 -11.02
N ASP A 142 -6.26 3.89 -11.98
CA ASP A 142 -7.72 3.86 -11.89
C ASP A 142 -8.21 2.41 -11.89
N ARG A 143 -7.71 1.60 -12.84
CA ARG A 143 -8.00 0.17 -12.90
C ARG A 143 -7.53 -0.56 -11.63
N LEU A 144 -6.38 -0.18 -11.09
CA LEU A 144 -5.85 -0.80 -9.88
C LEU A 144 -6.72 -0.48 -8.65
N ASN A 145 -7.21 0.77 -8.55
CA ASN A 145 -8.14 1.20 -7.51
C ASN A 145 -9.50 0.49 -7.63
N GLU A 146 -10.02 0.28 -8.84
CA GLU A 146 -11.25 -0.49 -9.08
C GLU A 146 -11.10 -1.94 -8.58
N ILE A 147 -9.99 -2.60 -8.93
CA ILE A 147 -9.72 -3.98 -8.48
C ILE A 147 -9.60 -4.02 -6.95
N LEU A 148 -8.87 -3.08 -6.34
CA LEU A 148 -8.73 -3.03 -4.89
C LEU A 148 -10.07 -2.78 -4.20
N THR A 149 -10.93 -1.93 -4.76
CA THR A 149 -12.29 -1.68 -4.27
C THR A 149 -13.13 -2.97 -4.28
N ALA A 150 -13.08 -3.73 -5.37
CA ALA A 150 -13.79 -5.01 -5.47
C ALA A 150 -13.24 -6.05 -4.47
N VAL A 151 -11.91 -6.14 -4.31
CA VAL A 151 -11.27 -7.01 -3.31
C VAL A 151 -11.69 -6.62 -1.89
N ASN A 152 -11.77 -5.32 -1.59
CA ASN A 152 -12.23 -4.83 -0.30
C ASN A 152 -13.71 -5.17 -0.05
N ALA A 153 -14.59 -5.03 -1.05
CA ALA A 153 -15.99 -5.40 -0.91
C ALA A 153 -16.15 -6.90 -0.56
N LEU A 154 -15.40 -7.78 -1.24
CA LEU A 154 -15.38 -9.21 -0.93
C LEU A 154 -14.88 -9.52 0.50
N PHE A 155 -14.02 -8.67 1.06
CA PHE A 155 -13.50 -8.83 2.41
C PHE A 155 -14.50 -8.43 3.50
N ILE A 156 -15.27 -7.34 3.31
CA ILE A 156 -16.15 -6.78 4.35
C ILE A 156 -17.48 -7.55 4.47
N ALA A 157 -17.97 -8.09 3.35
CA ALA A 157 -19.05 -9.07 3.14
C ALA A 157 -19.79 -8.71 1.83
N PRO A 158 -20.33 -9.69 1.07
CA PRO A 158 -21.09 -9.40 -0.15
C PRO A 158 -22.32 -8.52 0.07
N ASP A 159 -22.94 -8.60 1.26
CA ASP A 159 -24.15 -7.86 1.62
C ASP A 159 -23.87 -6.54 2.34
N ALA A 160 -22.60 -6.13 2.47
CA ALA A 160 -22.27 -4.83 3.03
C ALA A 160 -22.76 -3.72 2.09
N ASP A 161 -23.42 -2.71 2.65
CA ASP A 161 -23.83 -1.54 1.89
C ASP A 161 -22.62 -0.75 1.33
N HIS A 162 -22.91 0.16 0.41
CA HIS A 162 -21.90 0.99 -0.26
C HIS A 162 -21.10 1.86 0.73
N GLU A 163 -21.71 2.28 1.83
CA GLU A 163 -21.07 3.12 2.86
C GLU A 163 -19.96 2.34 3.56
N ARG A 164 -20.25 1.12 4.02
CA ARG A 164 -19.26 0.22 4.62
C ARG A 164 -18.17 -0.18 3.64
N ALA A 165 -18.51 -0.46 2.38
CA ALA A 165 -17.54 -0.79 1.34
C ALA A 165 -16.58 0.37 1.01
N SER A 166 -17.03 1.61 1.19
CA SER A 166 -16.25 2.84 0.97
C SER A 166 -15.47 3.30 2.21
N GLN A 167 -15.66 2.64 3.36
CA GLN A 167 -14.96 3.01 4.59
C GLN A 167 -13.44 2.95 4.39
N ARG A 168 -12.74 3.92 4.96
CA ARG A 168 -11.27 3.95 5.02
C ARG A 168 -10.83 3.88 6.48
N VAL A 169 -9.70 3.26 6.71
CA VAL A 169 -9.04 3.19 8.03
C VAL A 169 -7.65 3.80 7.94
N THR A 170 -7.23 4.57 8.93
CA THR A 170 -5.85 5.08 8.95
C THR A 170 -4.86 3.95 9.23
N ILE A 171 -3.60 4.09 8.80
CA ILE A 171 -2.56 3.12 9.17
C ILE A 171 -2.47 3.01 10.70
N ALA A 172 -2.56 4.14 11.43
CA ALA A 172 -2.55 4.11 12.88
C ALA A 172 -3.70 3.28 13.46
N ASP A 173 -4.93 3.49 13.00
CA ASP A 173 -6.11 2.76 13.51
C ASP A 173 -6.03 1.27 13.22
N ALA A 174 -5.56 0.88 12.03
CA ALA A 174 -5.34 -0.52 11.69
C ALA A 174 -4.32 -1.20 12.64
N LEU A 175 -3.36 -0.44 13.16
CA LEU A 175 -2.22 -0.95 13.93
C LEU A 175 -2.37 -0.83 15.45
N ARG A 176 -3.30 -0.03 15.96
CA ARG A 176 -3.48 0.19 17.42
C ARG A 176 -3.81 -1.09 18.20
N GLY A 177 -4.24 -2.15 17.51
CA GLY A 177 -4.74 -3.38 18.10
C GLY A 177 -6.20 -3.20 18.50
N GLY A 178 -7.08 -4.08 18.01
CA GLY A 178 -8.42 -4.20 18.57
C GLY A 178 -8.34 -4.83 19.95
N THR A 179 -9.06 -4.24 20.89
CA THR A 179 -9.48 -4.83 22.16
C THR A 179 -9.95 -6.26 22.02
#